data_AF-A0A9K2KNI1-F1
#
_entry.id   AF-A0A9K2KNI1-F1
#
_cell.length_a   1.000
_cell.length_b   1.000
_cell.length_c   1.000
_cell.angle_alpha   90.00
_cell.angle_beta   90.00
_cell.angle_gamma   90.00
#
_symmetry.space_group_name_H-M   'P 1'
#
loop_
_entity.id
_entity.type
_entity.pdbx_description
1 polymer ?
#
loop_
_entity_poly.entity_id
_entity_poly.type
_entity_poly.pdbx_seq_one_letter_code
_entity_poly.pdbx_strand_id
1 'polypeptide(L)'
;MQPVAQAVRLLSTSSLLSVATALIEAHGEEMTAPDLIEVNRAMRRRMQAEIAALRAVQTAAAESGGLTANAVYTEAYQTAESLRAAAGRLNALVAAVINQKPPLIVRQAPIDGTIHQIAHEFYGDIARAAELVRLNPHIHHPAFIKRGTLVNSYAK
;
A
#
# COMPACT_ATOMS: atom_id res chain seq x y z
N MET A 1 18.76 5.82 26.07
CA MET A 1 18.53 4.81 25.01
C MET A 1 17.49 5.20 23.94
N GLN A 2 16.67 6.25 24.12
CA GLN A 2 15.66 6.65 23.12
C GLN A 2 16.17 7.17 21.74
N PRO A 3 17.26 7.96 21.62
CA PRO A 3 17.60 8.59 20.34
C PRO A 3 18.15 7.60 19.30
N VAL A 4 18.96 6.63 19.73
CA VAL A 4 19.47 5.57 18.84
C VAL A 4 18.32 4.71 18.30
N ALA A 5 17.36 4.35 19.17
CA ALA A 5 16.18 3.61 18.74
C ALA A 5 15.34 4.39 17.72
N GLN A 6 15.19 5.70 17.88
CA GLN A 6 14.49 6.55 16.92
C GLN A 6 15.22 6.65 15.59
N ALA A 7 16.54 6.82 15.60
CA ALA A 7 17.35 6.82 14.37
C ALA A 7 17.20 5.50 13.60
N VAL A 8 17.26 4.35 14.28
CA VAL A 8 17.06 3.03 13.66
C VAL A 8 15.66 2.89 13.05
N ARG A 9 14.61 3.37 13.75
CA ARG A 9 13.24 3.33 13.20
C ARG A 9 13.06 4.21 11.97
N LEU A 10 13.68 5.40 11.95
CA LEU A 10 13.67 6.29 10.79
C LEU A 10 14.38 5.66 9.58
N LEU A 11 15.56 5.07 9.78
CA LEU A 11 16.29 4.34 8.74
C LEU A 11 15.48 3.17 8.20
N SER A 12 14.88 2.38 9.09
CA SER A 12 13.99 1.29 8.70
C SER A 12 12.77 1.80 7.92
N THR A 13 12.21 2.96 8.27
CA THR A 13 11.06 3.54 7.56
C THR A 13 11.43 4.05 6.19
N SER A 14 12.60 4.65 6.05
CA SER A 14 13.15 5.04 4.75
C SER A 14 13.37 3.82 3.85
N SER A 15 13.97 2.75 4.37
CA SER A 15 14.19 1.51 3.63
C SER A 15 12.85 0.85 3.21
N LEU A 16 11.88 0.72 4.13
CA LEU A 16 10.57 0.17 3.79
C LEU A 16 9.83 1.03 2.77
N LEU A 17 9.97 2.35 2.83
CA LEU A 17 9.37 3.23 1.83
C LEU A 17 9.97 2.99 0.44
N SER A 18 11.29 2.88 0.35
CA SER A 18 11.97 2.57 -0.91
C SER A 18 11.52 1.23 -1.48
N VAL A 19 11.41 0.19 -0.63
CA VAL A 19 10.91 -1.13 -1.03
C VAL A 19 9.45 -1.07 -1.46
N ALA A 20 8.59 -0.34 -0.73
CA ALA A 20 7.18 -0.20 -1.07
C ALA A 20 6.99 0.52 -2.42
N THR A 21 7.76 1.57 -2.67
CA THR A 21 7.76 2.25 -3.97
C THR A 21 8.21 1.32 -5.09
N ALA A 22 9.33 0.62 -4.93
CA ALA A 22 9.83 -0.33 -5.94
C ALA A 22 8.85 -1.48 -6.20
N LEU A 23 8.19 -1.99 -5.15
CA LEU A 23 7.15 -3.01 -5.26
C LEU A 23 5.97 -2.53 -6.10
N ILE A 24 5.49 -1.30 -5.86
CA ILE A 24 4.36 -0.73 -6.60
C ILE A 24 4.74 -0.45 -8.06
N GLU A 25 5.96 0.01 -8.32
CA GLU A 25 6.45 0.25 -9.67
C GLU A 25 6.61 -1.04 -10.47
N ALA A 26 7.11 -2.11 -9.83
CA ALA A 26 7.35 -3.39 -10.49
C ALA A 26 6.09 -4.25 -10.66
N HIS A 27 5.19 -4.26 -9.68
CA HIS A 27 4.05 -5.19 -9.61
C HIS A 27 2.68 -4.50 -9.50
N GLY A 28 2.61 -3.18 -9.65
CA GLY A 28 1.37 -2.43 -9.47
C GLY A 28 0.23 -2.85 -10.41
N GLU A 29 0.55 -3.35 -11.60
CA GLU A 29 -0.42 -3.89 -12.56
C GLU A 29 -1.08 -5.18 -12.05
N GLU A 30 -0.28 -6.11 -11.52
CA GLU A 30 -0.71 -7.42 -11.00
C GLU A 30 -1.41 -7.32 -9.64
N MET A 31 -1.11 -6.28 -8.86
CA MET A 31 -1.75 -6.03 -7.58
C MET A 31 -3.19 -5.56 -7.74
N THR A 32 -4.09 -5.97 -6.85
CA THR A 32 -5.46 -5.46 -6.86
C THR A 32 -5.50 -4.08 -6.20
N ALA A 33 -6.50 -3.26 -6.55
CA ALA A 33 -6.68 -1.95 -5.90
C ALA A 33 -6.77 -2.03 -4.36
N PRO A 34 -7.50 -3.00 -3.75
CA PRO A 34 -7.52 -3.19 -2.30
C PRO A 34 -6.14 -3.37 -1.68
N ASP A 35 -5.22 -4.05 -2.36
CA ASP A 35 -3.95 -4.38 -1.73
C ASP A 35 -2.83 -3.36 -2.00
N LEU A 36 -2.95 -2.56 -3.07
CA LEU A 36 -2.27 -1.26 -3.18
C LEU A 36 -2.68 -0.31 -2.04
N ILE A 37 -3.98 -0.27 -1.71
CA ILE A 37 -4.49 0.54 -0.59
C ILE A 37 -3.91 0.04 0.74
N GLU A 38 -3.79 -1.27 0.95
CA GLU A 38 -3.23 -1.81 2.19
C GLU A 38 -1.74 -1.51 2.34
N VAL A 39 -0.94 -1.64 1.27
CA VAL A 39 0.47 -1.22 1.28
C VAL A 39 0.60 0.26 1.63
N ASN A 40 -0.22 1.11 1.00
CA ASN A 40 -0.23 2.54 1.30
C ASN A 40 -0.59 2.81 2.77
N ARG A 41 -1.65 2.17 3.26
CA ARG A 41 -2.15 2.34 4.63
C ARG A 41 -1.11 1.88 5.67
N ALA A 42 -0.44 0.75 5.44
CA ALA A 42 0.63 0.26 6.31
C ALA A 42 1.78 1.29 6.40
N MET A 43 2.24 1.79 5.26
CA MET A 43 3.31 2.78 5.21
C MET A 43 2.90 4.14 5.82
N ARG A 44 1.68 4.61 5.57
CA ARG A 44 1.15 5.85 6.18
C ARG A 44 1.08 5.75 7.70
N ARG A 45 0.56 4.64 8.24
CA ARG A 45 0.52 4.42 9.70
C ARG A 45 1.92 4.48 10.30
N ARG A 46 2.91 3.85 9.65
CA ARG A 46 4.29 3.85 10.12
C ARG A 46 4.92 5.25 10.10
N MET A 47 4.77 5.99 9.00
CA MET A 47 5.26 7.37 8.91
C MET A 47 4.58 8.31 9.91
N GLN A 48 3.27 8.14 10.15
CA GLN A 48 2.54 8.91 11.17
C GLN A 48 3.06 8.65 12.59
N ALA A 49 3.38 7.40 12.93
CA ALA A 49 3.97 7.05 14.21
C ALA A 49 5.34 7.72 14.41
N GLU A 50 6.21 7.73 13.38
CA GLU A 50 7.50 8.40 13.47
C GLU A 50 7.36 9.94 13.53
N ILE A 51 6.41 10.53 12.82
CA ILE A 51 6.11 11.97 12.94
C ILE A 51 5.64 12.31 14.36
N ALA A 52 4.81 11.47 14.99
CA ALA A 52 4.39 11.66 16.38
C ALA A 52 5.58 11.57 17.34
N ALA A 53 6.49 10.62 17.14
CA ALA A 53 7.73 10.51 17.92
C ALA A 53 8.63 11.74 17.75
N LEU A 54 8.79 12.26 16.53
CA LEU A 54 9.55 13.49 16.26
C LEU A 54 8.92 14.72 16.92
N ARG A 55 7.58 14.81 16.97
CA ARG A 55 6.88 15.88 17.69
C ARG A 55 7.15 15.85 19.19
N ALA A 56 7.24 14.66 19.80
CA ALA A 56 7.62 14.54 21.21
C ALA A 56 9.06 15.02 21.49
N VAL A 57 9.97 14.81 20.53
CA VAL A 57 11.35 15.36 20.61
C VAL A 57 11.33 16.89 20.51
N GLN A 58 10.51 17.44 19.61
CA GLN A 58 10.36 18.89 19.45
C GLN A 58 9.83 19.55 20.72
N THR A 59 8.82 18.97 21.37
CA THR A 59 8.28 19.51 22.63
C THR A 59 9.32 19.48 23.74
N ALA A 60 10.04 18.36 23.90
CA ALA A 60 11.10 18.24 24.90
C ALA A 60 12.26 19.22 24.66
N ALA A 61 12.62 19.46 23.40
CA ALA A 61 13.63 20.45 23.02
C ALA A 61 13.16 21.88 23.34
N ALA A 62 11.90 22.22 23.02
CA ALA A 62 11.34 23.54 23.32
C ALA A 62 11.32 23.84 24.83
N GLU A 63 11.06 22.83 25.67
CA GLU A 63 11.03 22.96 27.13
C GLU A 63 12.44 23.10 27.76
N SER A 64 13.47 22.50 27.15
CA SER A 64 14.82 22.48 27.71
C SER A 64 15.52 23.84 27.63
N GLY A 65 15.23 24.64 26.59
CA GLY A 65 15.88 25.93 26.33
C GLY A 65 17.37 25.82 25.95
N GLY A 66 17.89 26.80 25.21
CA GLY A 66 19.31 26.88 24.82
C GLY A 66 19.58 26.69 23.31
N LEU A 67 20.80 27.02 22.88
CA LEU A 67 21.19 26.97 21.45
C LEU A 67 21.13 25.55 20.87
N THR A 68 21.59 24.55 21.63
CA THR A 68 21.58 23.14 21.19
C THR A 68 20.17 22.58 21.08
N ALA A 69 19.27 23.01 21.96
CA ALA A 69 17.85 22.64 21.92
C ALA A 69 17.14 23.18 20.66
N ASN A 70 17.45 24.42 20.25
CA ASN A 70 16.94 24.98 18.99
C ASN A 70 17.40 24.18 17.76
N ALA A 71 18.67 23.75 17.72
CA ALA A 71 19.18 22.93 16.62
C ALA A 71 18.43 21.59 16.54
N VAL A 72 18.26 20.90 17.67
CA VAL A 72 17.50 19.62 17.74
C VAL A 72 16.05 19.82 17.31
N TYR A 73 15.41 20.91 17.73
CA TYR A 73 14.05 21.25 17.31
C TYR A 73 13.96 21.39 15.77
N THR A 74 14.86 22.18 15.18
CA THR A 74 14.87 22.43 13.73
C THR A 74 15.11 21.15 12.93
N GLU A 75 16.07 20.31 13.35
CA GLU A 75 16.34 19.03 12.69
C GLU A 75 15.15 18.06 12.78
N ALA A 76 14.54 17.93 13.96
CA ALA A 76 13.36 17.09 14.15
C ALA A 76 12.17 17.59 13.32
N TYR A 77 12.02 18.92 13.17
CA TYR A 77 11.00 19.53 12.32
C TYR A 77 11.23 19.21 10.84
N GLN A 78 12.45 19.43 10.33
CA GLN A 78 12.81 19.15 8.93
C GLN A 78 12.65 17.67 8.59
N THR A 79 13.00 16.77 9.51
CA THR A 79 12.81 15.33 9.35
C THR A 79 11.32 14.97 9.26
N ALA A 80 10.48 15.57 10.11
CA ALA A 80 9.04 15.35 10.08
C ALA A 80 8.40 15.86 8.77
N GLU A 81 8.82 17.01 8.27
CA GLU A 81 8.36 17.53 6.98
C GLU A 81 8.79 16.63 5.80
N SER A 82 10.02 16.12 5.84
CA SER A 82 10.52 15.17 4.83
C SER A 82 9.68 13.90 4.80
N LEU A 83 9.28 13.37 5.97
CA LEU A 83 8.37 12.22 6.06
C LEU A 83 6.96 12.55 5.52
N ARG A 84 6.42 13.75 5.79
CA ARG A 84 5.13 14.18 5.23
C ARG A 84 5.16 14.25 3.71
N ALA A 85 6.19 14.87 3.15
CA ALA A 85 6.38 14.96 1.71
C ALA A 85 6.50 13.56 1.08
N ALA A 86 7.27 12.67 1.70
CA ALA A 86 7.43 11.30 1.25
C ALA A 86 6.12 10.50 1.29
N ALA A 87 5.34 10.62 2.36
CA ALA A 87 4.00 10.02 2.46
C ALA A 87 3.05 10.55 1.38
N GLY A 88 3.11 11.85 1.07
CA GLY A 88 2.35 12.49 0.00
C GLY A 88 2.68 11.89 -1.38
N ARG A 89 3.98 11.74 -1.69
CA ARG A 89 4.44 11.13 -2.94
C ARG A 89 3.96 9.68 -3.08
N LEU A 90 4.10 8.86 -2.04
CA LEU A 90 3.60 7.48 -2.05
C LEU A 90 2.08 7.42 -2.29
N ASN A 91 1.32 8.33 -1.68
CA ASN A 91 -0.12 8.40 -1.89
C ASN A 91 -0.50 8.79 -3.32
N ALA A 92 0.21 9.75 -3.91
CA ALA A 92 0.02 10.13 -5.30
C ALA A 92 0.34 8.97 -6.25
N LEU A 93 1.44 8.25 -6.00
CA LEU A 93 1.80 7.05 -6.77
C LEU A 93 0.69 5.99 -6.72
N VAL A 94 0.24 5.62 -5.51
CA VAL A 94 -0.80 4.60 -5.36
C VAL A 94 -2.11 5.03 -6.01
N ALA A 95 -2.52 6.29 -5.86
CA ALA A 95 -3.72 6.80 -6.52
C ALA A 95 -3.60 6.76 -8.04
N ALA A 96 -2.43 7.09 -8.59
CA ALA A 96 -2.18 7.03 -10.03
C ALA A 96 -2.28 5.58 -10.55
N VAL A 97 -1.71 4.61 -9.84
CA VAL A 97 -1.80 3.19 -10.23
C VAL A 97 -3.23 2.68 -10.13
N ILE A 98 -3.99 3.05 -9.09
CA ILE A 98 -5.40 2.67 -8.97
C ILE A 98 -6.23 3.27 -10.10
N ASN A 99 -6.03 4.54 -10.43
CA ASN A 99 -6.79 5.23 -11.49
C ASN A 99 -6.48 4.69 -12.89
N GLN A 100 -5.32 4.05 -13.10
CA GLN A 100 -5.00 3.36 -14.33
C GLN A 100 -5.70 2.00 -14.46
N LYS A 101 -6.23 1.44 -13.36
CA LYS A 101 -6.92 0.14 -13.42
C LYS A 101 -8.27 0.26 -14.11
N PRO A 102 -8.66 -0.74 -14.92
CA PRO A 102 -9.99 -0.78 -15.50
C PRO A 102 -11.09 -0.79 -14.44
N PRO A 103 -12.33 -0.37 -14.76
CA PRO A 103 -13.43 -0.43 -13.81
C PRO A 103 -13.75 -1.88 -13.41
N LEU A 104 -14.11 -2.08 -12.15
CA LEU A 104 -14.55 -3.38 -11.65
C LEU A 104 -16.01 -3.64 -12.07
N ILE A 105 -16.24 -4.76 -12.75
CA ILE A 105 -17.57 -5.20 -13.20
C ILE A 105 -17.91 -6.57 -12.61
N VAL A 106 -19.21 -6.80 -12.40
CA VAL A 106 -19.72 -8.10 -11.99
C VAL A 106 -20.17 -8.86 -13.24
N ARG A 107 -19.57 -10.02 -13.48
CA ARG A 107 -19.91 -10.92 -14.59
C ARG A 107 -20.40 -12.25 -14.04
N GLN A 108 -21.28 -12.91 -14.79
CA GLN A 108 -21.65 -14.30 -14.49
C GLN A 108 -20.62 -15.26 -15.08
N ALA A 109 -20.25 -16.30 -14.33
CA ALA A 109 -19.40 -17.37 -14.83
C ALA A 109 -20.06 -18.03 -16.07
N PRO A 110 -19.39 -18.05 -17.24
CA PRO A 110 -20.01 -18.51 -18.48
C PRO A 110 -20.11 -20.04 -18.54
N ILE A 111 -19.24 -20.73 -17.80
CA ILE A 111 -19.10 -22.18 -17.76
C ILE A 111 -19.03 -22.68 -16.31
N ASP A 112 -19.26 -23.98 -16.14
CA ASP A 112 -18.86 -24.70 -14.92
C ASP A 112 -17.37 -25.05 -15.01
N GLY A 113 -16.61 -24.82 -13.94
CA GLY A 113 -15.18 -25.18 -13.95
C GLY A 113 -14.35 -24.52 -12.86
N THR A 114 -13.04 -24.47 -13.11
CA THR A 114 -12.06 -23.85 -12.22
C THR A 114 -11.93 -22.35 -12.49
N ILE A 115 -11.46 -21.58 -11.50
CA ILE A 115 -11.18 -20.16 -11.64
C ILE A 115 -10.17 -19.86 -12.76
N HIS A 116 -9.28 -20.80 -13.08
CA HIS A 116 -8.34 -20.68 -14.20
C HIS A 116 -9.06 -20.72 -15.55
N GLN A 117 -10.03 -21.63 -15.70
CA GLN A 117 -10.86 -21.68 -16.91
C GLN A 117 -11.73 -20.42 -17.02
N ILE A 118 -12.32 -19.95 -15.90
CA ILE A 118 -13.06 -18.67 -15.88
C ILE A 118 -12.15 -17.48 -16.24
N ALA A 119 -10.91 -17.45 -15.75
CA ALA A 119 -9.94 -16.40 -16.09
C ALA A 119 -9.62 -16.40 -17.60
N HIS A 120 -9.41 -17.57 -18.18
CA HIS A 120 -9.23 -17.71 -19.62
C HIS A 120 -10.46 -17.22 -20.40
N GLU A 121 -11.67 -17.58 -19.99
CA GLU A 121 -12.91 -17.11 -20.64
C GLU A 121 -13.11 -15.59 -20.52
N PHE A 122 -12.71 -14.98 -19.40
CA PHE A 122 -12.84 -13.54 -19.20
C PHE A 122 -11.78 -12.70 -19.91
N TYR A 123 -10.53 -13.17 -19.88
CA TYR A 123 -9.37 -12.37 -20.26
C TYR A 123 -8.58 -12.92 -21.45
N GLY A 124 -8.74 -14.20 -21.76
CA GLY A 124 -7.88 -14.98 -22.65
C GLY A 124 -6.60 -15.49 -21.98
N ASP A 125 -6.42 -15.24 -20.69
CA ASP A 125 -5.20 -15.53 -19.94
C ASP A 125 -5.50 -16.22 -18.60
N ILE A 126 -4.92 -17.41 -18.41
CA ILE A 126 -5.05 -18.20 -17.18
C ILE A 126 -4.26 -17.61 -16.01
N ALA A 127 -3.22 -16.81 -16.24
CA ALA A 127 -2.38 -16.25 -15.18
C ALA A 127 -3.18 -15.28 -14.28
N ARG A 128 -4.21 -14.63 -14.84
CA ARG A 128 -5.13 -13.75 -14.10
C ARG A 128 -6.07 -14.46 -13.13
N ALA A 129 -6.01 -15.78 -13.05
CA ALA A 129 -6.75 -16.56 -12.06
C ALA A 129 -6.45 -16.12 -10.62
N ALA A 130 -5.18 -15.85 -10.30
CA ALA A 130 -4.80 -15.39 -8.96
C ALA A 130 -5.45 -14.05 -8.60
N GLU A 131 -5.56 -13.12 -9.56
CA GLU A 131 -6.26 -11.86 -9.40
C GLU A 131 -7.75 -12.08 -9.13
N LEU A 132 -8.42 -12.94 -9.91
CA LEU A 132 -9.84 -13.25 -9.70
C LEU A 132 -10.11 -13.87 -8.33
N VAL A 133 -9.24 -14.76 -7.83
CA VAL A 133 -9.38 -15.32 -6.47
C VAL A 133 -9.34 -14.20 -5.42
N ARG A 134 -8.42 -13.24 -5.57
CA ARG A 134 -8.27 -12.13 -4.61
C ARG A 134 -9.44 -11.15 -4.65
N LEU A 135 -9.99 -10.89 -5.84
CA LEU A 135 -11.17 -10.04 -6.03
C LEU A 135 -12.48 -10.67 -5.50
N ASN A 136 -12.50 -12.00 -5.34
CA ASN A 136 -13.69 -12.77 -5.01
C ASN A 136 -13.49 -13.65 -3.76
N PRO A 137 -13.25 -13.05 -2.58
CA PRO A 137 -13.01 -13.81 -1.35
C PRO A 137 -14.21 -14.67 -0.90
N HIS A 138 -15.42 -14.42 -1.42
CA HIS A 138 -16.61 -15.25 -1.19
C HIS A 138 -16.55 -16.60 -1.93
N ILE A 139 -15.65 -16.77 -2.90
CA ILE A 139 -15.46 -18.04 -3.61
C ILE A 139 -14.46 -18.89 -2.81
N HIS A 140 -14.98 -19.70 -1.89
CA HIS A 140 -14.17 -20.58 -1.05
C HIS A 140 -13.55 -21.77 -1.79
N HIS A 141 -14.16 -22.20 -2.90
CA HIS A 141 -13.69 -23.34 -3.70
C HIS A 141 -13.39 -22.90 -5.14
N PRO A 142 -12.19 -22.34 -5.40
CA PRO A 142 -11.82 -21.87 -6.74
C PRO A 142 -11.77 -22.98 -7.80
N ALA A 143 -11.74 -24.24 -7.39
CA ALA A 143 -11.78 -25.39 -8.29
C ALA A 143 -13.20 -25.74 -8.78
N PHE A 144 -14.25 -25.27 -8.10
CA PHE A 144 -15.64 -25.67 -8.36
C PHE A 144 -16.56 -24.45 -8.45
N ILE A 145 -16.48 -23.73 -9.56
CA ILE A 145 -17.34 -22.59 -9.86
C ILE A 145 -18.48 -23.09 -10.74
N LYS A 146 -19.72 -22.82 -10.30
CA LYS A 146 -20.91 -23.12 -11.10
C LYS A 146 -21.17 -22.00 -12.10
N ARG A 147 -21.61 -22.35 -13.30
CA ARG A 147 -22.13 -21.43 -14.30
C ARG A 147 -23.20 -20.52 -13.67
N GLY A 148 -23.15 -19.23 -14.00
CA GLY A 148 -24.04 -18.22 -13.44
C GLY A 148 -23.56 -17.63 -12.10
N THR A 149 -22.50 -18.18 -11.47
CA THR A 149 -21.91 -17.59 -10.26
C THR A 149 -21.43 -16.16 -10.54
N LEU A 150 -21.73 -15.22 -9.64
CA LEU A 150 -21.29 -13.83 -9.77
C LEU A 150 -19.81 -13.70 -9.41
N VAL A 151 -19.03 -13.18 -10.36
CA VAL A 151 -17.58 -12.99 -10.26
C VAL A 151 -17.26 -11.53 -10.55
N ASN A 152 -16.64 -10.87 -9.57
CA ASN A 152 -16.00 -9.56 -9.73
C ASN A 152 -14.78 -9.72 -10.63
N SER A 153 -14.72 -8.92 -11.68
CA SER A 153 -13.67 -8.96 -12.70
C SER A 153 -13.39 -7.55 -13.18
N TYR A 154 -12.14 -7.22 -13.47
CA TYR A 154 -11.85 -5.96 -14.17
C TYR A 154 -12.42 -6.01 -15.59
N ALA A 155 -13.02 -4.90 -16.04
CA ALA A 155 -13.40 -4.73 -17.43
C ALA A 155 -12.16 -4.80 -18.33
N LYS A 156 -12.31 -5.39 -19.52
CA LYS A 156 -11.29 -5.34 -20.57
C LYS A 156 -11.53 -4.13 -21.44
#